data_AF-A0A643CFT1-F1
#
_entry.id   AF-A0A643CFT1-F1
#
_cell.length_a   1.000
_cell.length_b   1.000
_cell.length_c   1.000
_cell.angle_alpha   90.00
_cell.angle_beta   90.00
_cell.angle_gamma   90.00
#
_symmetry.space_group_name_H-M   'P 1'
#
loop_
_entity.id
_entity.type
_entity.pdbx_description
1 polymer ?
#
loop_
_entity_poly.entity_id
_entity_poly.type
_entity_poly.pdbx_seq_one_letter_code
_entity_poly.pdbx_strand_id
1 'polypeptide(L)'
;MRPDLKGALLSLIEYYQWDKFAYLYDSDRGLSTLQAVLDSAAEKKWQVTAINVGNINNDKKDETYRSLFQDLELKKERRVILDCERDKVNDIVDQ
;
A
#
# COMPACT_ATOMS: atom_id res chain seq x y z
N MET A 1 -17.17 15.04 -10.76
CA MET A 1 -16.38 13.82 -11.00
C MET A 1 -15.11 13.90 -10.17
N ARG A 2 -14.76 12.82 -9.46
CA ARG A 2 -13.45 12.71 -8.81
C ARG A 2 -12.43 12.30 -9.89
N PRO A 3 -11.31 13.02 -10.08
CA PRO A 3 -10.28 12.65 -11.05
C PRO A 3 -9.64 11.29 -10.74
N ASP A 4 -9.10 10.61 -11.76
CA ASP A 4 -8.35 9.36 -11.58
C ASP A 4 -6.96 9.64 -10.98
N LEU A 5 -6.56 8.83 -10.01
CA LEU A 5 -5.29 8.96 -9.28
C LEU A 5 -4.18 8.08 -9.86
N LYS A 6 -4.53 7.05 -10.64
CA LYS A 6 -3.61 5.99 -11.08
C LYS A 6 -2.35 6.54 -11.76
N GLY A 7 -2.53 7.42 -12.75
CA GLY A 7 -1.41 7.98 -13.51
C GLY A 7 -0.46 8.80 -12.65
N ALA A 8 -1.00 9.57 -11.69
CA ALA A 8 -0.18 10.36 -10.77
C ALA A 8 0.62 9.46 -9.81
N LEU A 9 -0.01 8.40 -9.29
CA LEU A 9 0.65 7.44 -8.39
C LEU A 9 1.80 6.72 -9.10
N LEU A 10 1.56 6.16 -10.29
CA LEU A 10 2.60 5.49 -11.08
C LEU A 10 3.77 6.43 -11.40
N SER A 11 3.47 7.68 -11.78
CA SER A 11 4.50 8.69 -12.04
C SER A 11 5.39 8.94 -10.81
N LEU A 12 4.83 8.93 -9.60
CA LEU A 12 5.59 9.10 -8.36
C LEU A 12 6.47 7.89 -8.04
N ILE A 13 5.94 6.67 -8.20
CA ILE A 13 6.71 5.42 -8.00
C ILE A 13 7.96 5.44 -8.91
N GLU A 14 7.79 5.85 -10.16
CA GLU A 14 8.86 5.95 -11.14
C GLU A 14 9.85 7.07 -10.80
N TYR A 15 9.34 8.26 -10.48
CA TYR A 15 10.16 9.41 -10.12
C TYR A 15 11.10 9.11 -8.94
N TYR A 16 10.59 8.42 -7.90
CA TYR A 16 11.39 8.00 -6.75
C TYR A 16 12.19 6.72 -6.97
N GLN A 17 12.11 6.10 -8.14
CA GLN A 17 12.81 4.87 -8.49
C GLN A 17 12.50 3.73 -7.50
N TRP A 18 11.22 3.54 -7.21
CA TRP A 18 10.75 2.47 -6.35
C TRP A 18 10.68 1.15 -7.13
N ASP A 19 11.61 0.26 -6.84
CA ASP A 19 11.72 -1.09 -7.41
C ASP A 19 11.24 -2.18 -6.45
N LYS A 20 11.22 -1.89 -5.13
CA LYS A 20 10.70 -2.75 -4.07
C LYS A 20 9.90 -1.92 -3.07
N PHE A 21 8.63 -2.28 -2.85
CA PHE A 21 7.74 -1.56 -1.92
C PHE A 21 6.54 -2.39 -1.46
N ALA A 22 5.98 -2.02 -0.31
CA ALA A 22 4.71 -2.55 0.19
C ALA A 22 3.54 -1.67 -0.27
N TYR A 23 2.41 -2.30 -0.58
CA TYR A 23 1.16 -1.64 -0.97
C TYR A 23 0.04 -2.08 -0.02
N LEU A 24 -0.32 -1.21 0.93
CA LEU A 24 -1.40 -1.47 1.87
C LEU A 24 -2.69 -0.92 1.27
N TYR A 25 -3.70 -1.77 1.15
CA TYR A 25 -4.95 -1.39 0.50
C TYR A 25 -6.20 -1.80 1.28
N ASP A 26 -7.26 -1.06 1.02
CA ASP A 26 -8.62 -1.38 1.42
C ASP A 26 -9.50 -1.65 0.18
N SER A 27 -10.32 -2.69 0.23
CA SER A 27 -11.25 -3.04 -0.86
C SER A 27 -12.43 -2.08 -0.99
N ASP A 28 -12.68 -1.22 0.01
CA ASP A 28 -13.85 -0.34 0.08
C ASP A 28 -13.96 0.64 -1.11
N ARG A 29 -12.84 1.04 -1.72
CA ARG A 29 -12.80 1.93 -2.90
C ARG A 29 -12.61 1.20 -4.23
N GLY A 30 -12.64 -0.13 -4.22
CA GLY A 30 -12.35 -0.98 -5.36
C GLY A 30 -10.85 -1.10 -5.67
N LEU A 31 -10.49 -2.13 -6.44
CA LEU A 31 -9.09 -2.54 -6.62
C LEU A 31 -8.43 -1.93 -7.87
N SER A 32 -9.05 -0.92 -8.47
CA SER A 32 -8.65 -0.46 -9.80
C SER A 32 -7.28 0.26 -9.80
N THR A 33 -6.88 0.86 -8.67
CA THR A 33 -5.54 1.45 -8.49
C THR A 33 -4.50 0.36 -8.24
N LEU A 34 -4.80 -0.59 -7.36
CA LEU A 34 -3.96 -1.75 -7.11
C LEU A 34 -3.66 -2.52 -8.40
N GLN A 35 -4.68 -2.76 -9.23
CA GLN A 35 -4.50 -3.46 -10.51
C GLN A 35 -3.51 -2.73 -11.42
N ALA A 36 -3.65 -1.42 -11.58
CA ALA A 36 -2.73 -0.63 -12.41
C ALA A 36 -1.28 -0.67 -11.89
N VAL A 37 -1.10 -0.71 -10.56
CA VAL A 37 0.22 -0.86 -9.94
C VAL A 37 0.80 -2.25 -10.16
N LEU A 38 0.00 -3.31 -10.04
CA LEU A 38 0.43 -4.69 -10.28
C LEU A 38 0.78 -4.94 -11.75
N ASP A 39 0.00 -4.39 -12.69
CA ASP A 39 0.27 -4.47 -14.13
C ASP A 39 1.61 -3.79 -14.45
N SER A 40 1.81 -2.56 -13.94
CA SER A 40 3.07 -1.83 -14.10
C SER A 40 4.25 -2.54 -13.43
N ALA A 41 4.03 -3.16 -12.28
CA ALA A 41 5.04 -3.94 -11.57
C ALA A 41 5.48 -5.17 -12.38
N ALA A 42 4.55 -5.84 -13.05
CA ALA A 42 4.87 -6.98 -13.93
C ALA A 42 5.73 -6.53 -15.13
N GLU A 43 5.37 -5.42 -15.77
CA GLU A 43 6.12 -4.86 -16.90
C GLU A 43 7.52 -4.39 -16.49
N LYS A 44 7.62 -3.69 -15.36
CA LYS A 44 8.86 -3.04 -14.89
C LYS A 44 9.67 -3.89 -13.92
N LYS A 45 9.18 -5.10 -13.62
CA LYS A 45 9.77 -6.06 -12.67
C LYS A 45 9.92 -5.50 -11.25
N TRP A 46 8.96 -4.70 -10.80
CA TRP A 46 8.92 -4.22 -9.41
C TRP A 46 8.52 -5.35 -8.46
N GLN A 47 9.15 -5.39 -7.30
CA GLN A 47 8.81 -6.26 -6.19
C GLN A 47 7.76 -5.59 -5.31
N VAL A 48 6.49 -5.94 -5.51
CA VAL A 48 5.37 -5.35 -4.77
C VAL A 48 4.80 -6.34 -3.76
N THR A 49 4.83 -5.99 -2.47
CA THR A 49 4.15 -6.74 -1.41
C THR A 49 2.77 -6.12 -1.19
N ALA A 50 1.72 -6.69 -1.79
CA ALA A 50 0.35 -6.20 -1.60
C ALA A 50 -0.29 -6.78 -0.34
N ILE A 51 -0.81 -5.92 0.54
CA ILE A 51 -1.37 -6.31 1.84
C ILE A 51 -2.76 -5.70 2.02
N ASN A 52 -3.76 -6.56 2.22
CA ASN A 52 -5.12 -6.12 2.51
C ASN A 52 -5.24 -5.75 3.99
N VAL A 53 -5.55 -4.50 4.28
CA VAL A 53 -5.80 -3.98 5.63
C VAL A 53 -7.27 -3.67 5.89
N GLY A 54 -8.13 -4.02 4.93
CA GLY A 54 -9.58 -3.82 4.95
C GLY A 54 -10.29 -4.52 6.12
N ASN A 55 -9.88 -5.76 6.42
CA ASN A 55 -10.53 -6.65 7.38
C ASN A 55 -9.82 -6.73 8.75
N ILE A 56 -8.92 -5.79 9.06
CA ILE A 56 -8.25 -5.80 10.35
C ILE A 56 -9.28 -5.44 11.44
N ASN A 57 -9.56 -6.40 12.33
CA ASN A 57 -10.46 -6.18 13.46
C ASN A 57 -9.96 -5.03 14.33
N ASN A 58 -10.83 -4.06 14.63
CA ASN A 58 -10.49 -2.88 15.41
C ASN A 58 -9.84 -3.20 16.76
N ASP A 59 -10.22 -4.31 17.40
CA ASP A 59 -9.69 -4.72 18.71
C ASP A 59 -8.24 -5.24 18.67
N LYS A 60 -7.70 -5.55 17.49
CA LYS A 60 -6.33 -6.07 17.29
C LYS A 60 -5.55 -5.32 16.22
N LYS A 61 -6.00 -4.11 15.88
CA LYS A 61 -5.41 -3.34 14.78
C LYS A 61 -3.94 -2.98 15.05
N ASP A 62 -3.63 -2.55 16.27
CA ASP A 62 -2.28 -2.13 16.66
C ASP A 62 -1.28 -3.29 16.60
N GLU A 63 -1.65 -4.46 17.12
CA GLU A 63 -0.79 -5.66 17.06
C GLU A 63 -0.54 -6.10 15.62
N THR A 64 -1.57 -6.03 14.78
CA THR A 64 -1.50 -6.44 13.37
C THR A 64 -0.60 -5.50 12.56
N TYR A 65 -0.78 -4.19 12.71
CA TYR A 65 0.08 -3.20 12.04
C TYR A 65 1.52 -3.27 12.53
N ARG A 66 1.74 -3.40 13.85
CA ARG A 66 3.10 -3.56 14.40
C ARG A 66 3.79 -4.80 13.85
N SER A 67 3.11 -5.95 13.80
CA SER A 67 3.68 -7.17 13.22
C SER A 67 4.00 -6.98 11.73
N LEU A 68 3.10 -6.34 10.99
CA LEU A 68 3.29 -6.05 9.57
C LEU A 68 4.53 -5.17 9.33
N PHE A 69 4.70 -4.10 10.11
CA PHE A 69 5.87 -3.23 9.98
C PHE A 69 7.16 -3.91 10.43
N GLN A 70 7.11 -4.79 11.43
CA GLN A 70 8.26 -5.62 11.80
C GLN A 70 8.67 -6.55 10.65
N ASP A 71 7.72 -7.20 9.99
CA ASP A 71 8.00 -8.06 8.84
C ASP A 71 8.58 -7.27 7.66
N LEU A 72 8.07 -6.06 7.42
CA LEU A 72 8.62 -5.17 6.39
C LEU A 72 10.05 -4.72 6.72
N GLU A 73 10.34 -4.39 7.97
CA GLU A 73 11.69 -4.00 8.38
C GLU A 73 12.67 -5.18 8.27
N LEU A 74 12.25 -6.39 8.65
CA LEU A 74 13.03 -7.62 8.46
C LEU A 74 13.35 -7.87 6.98
N LYS A 75 12.41 -7.57 6.09
CA LYS A 75 12.59 -7.67 4.63
C LYS A 75 13.31 -6.47 4.00
N LYS A 76 13.70 -5.48 4.81
CA LYS A 76 14.24 -4.18 4.37
C LYS A 76 13.33 -3.45 3.37
N GLU A 77 12.02 -3.64 3.49
CA GLU A 77 10.97 -2.99 2.68
C GLU A 77 10.55 -1.68 3.33
N ARG A 78 11.35 -0.62 3.10
CA ARG A 78 11.15 0.70 3.75
C ARG A 78 10.27 1.68 2.98
N ARG A 79 9.70 1.23 1.86
CA ARG A 79 8.87 2.02 0.96
C ARG A 79 7.46 1.48 1.03
N VAL A 80 6.51 2.32 1.42
CA VAL A 80 5.14 1.91 1.71
C VAL A 80 4.17 2.86 1.00
N ILE A 81 3.21 2.29 0.27
CA ILE A 81 2.06 3.01 -0.30
C ILE A 81 0.85 2.68 0.56
N LEU A 82 0.13 3.71 1.01
CA LEU A 82 -1.10 3.60 1.80
C LEU A 82 -2.31 3.99 0.94
N ASP A 83 -3.01 3.01 0.39
CA ASP A 83 -4.24 3.18 -0.39
C ASP A 83 -5.48 2.77 0.43
N CYS A 84 -5.75 3.54 1.49
CA CYS A 84 -6.76 3.21 2.48
C CYS A 84 -7.70 4.40 2.75
N GLU A 85 -8.89 4.13 3.31
CA GLU A 85 -9.76 5.19 3.82
C GLU A 85 -9.08 6.02 4.92
N ARG A 86 -9.51 7.27 5.06
CA ARG A 86 -8.82 8.26 5.92
C ARG A 86 -8.65 7.79 7.36
N ASP A 87 -9.68 7.17 7.91
CA ASP A 87 -9.69 6.70 9.28
C ASP A 87 -8.61 5.62 9.50
N LYS A 88 -8.44 4.73 8.52
CA LYS A 88 -7.39 3.69 8.56
C LYS A 88 -5.99 4.28 8.36
N VAL A 89 -5.84 5.33 7.55
CA VAL A 89 -4.54 6.00 7.39
C VAL A 89 -4.07 6.59 8.72
N ASN A 90 -4.96 7.24 9.48
CA ASN A 90 -4.60 7.78 10.80
C ASN A 90 -4.17 6.65 11.75
N ASP A 91 -4.94 5.56 11.81
CA ASP A 91 -4.62 4.40 12.64
C ASP A 91 -3.25 3.77 12.31
N ILE A 92 -2.85 3.77 11.03
CA ILE A 92 -1.57 3.23 10.57
C ILE A 92 -0.40 4.18 10.88
N VAL A 93 -0.61 5.49 10.75
CA VAL A 93 0.43 6.52 10.96
C VAL A 93 0.75 6.70 12.44
N ASP A 94 -0.20 6.41 13.33
CA ASP A 94 -0.02 6.52 14.78
C ASP A 94 0.78 5.34 15.40
N GLN A 95 1.20 4.34 14.60
CA GLN A 95 1.99 3.17 15.04
C GLN A 95 3.51 3.42 15.02
#